data_AF-A0A4W5RA09-F1
#
_entry.id   AF-A0A4W5RA09-F1
#
_cell.length_a   1.000
_cell.length_b   1.000
_cell.length_c   1.000
_cell.angle_alpha   90.00
_cell.angle_beta   90.00
_cell.angle_gamma   90.00
#
_symmetry.space_group_name_H-M   'P 1'
#
loop_
_entity.id
_entity.type
_entity.pdbx_description
1 polymer ?
#
loop_
_entity_poly.entity_id
_entity_poly.type
_entity_poly.pdbx_seq_one_letter_code
_entity_poly.pdbx_strand_id
1 'polypeptide(L)'
;MTMVLVWLDGILLMVKTHLKILWKDGSIMGFVSEGKEKTLLKKKQRGTFLLCFSESIRDGGITFSWVDYSPTEEDLMPILQEFLNDPNVFDSVDIL
;
A
#
# COMPACT_ATOMS: atom_id res chain seq x y z
N MET A 1 -7.13 25.85 -4.62
CA MET A 1 -7.28 24.43 -4.26
C MET A 1 -5.99 23.99 -3.60
N THR A 2 -6.02 23.52 -2.35
CA THR A 2 -4.80 23.05 -1.67
C THR A 2 -4.37 21.69 -2.23
N MET A 3 -3.07 21.39 -2.25
CA MET A 3 -2.54 20.12 -2.79
C MET A 3 -3.11 18.88 -2.09
N VAL A 4 -3.45 19.00 -0.80
CA VAL A 4 -4.08 17.94 0.00
C VAL A 4 -5.47 17.58 -0.51
N LEU A 5 -6.27 18.54 -0.98
CA LEU A 5 -7.61 18.25 -1.49
C LEU A 5 -7.56 17.49 -2.81
N VAL A 6 -6.64 17.88 -3.71
CA VAL A 6 -6.44 17.18 -4.99
C VAL A 6 -6.04 15.73 -4.75
N TRP A 7 -5.12 15.51 -3.80
CA TRP A 7 -4.70 14.17 -3.40
C TRP A 7 -5.86 13.34 -2.85
N LEU A 8 -6.65 13.90 -1.92
CA LEU A 8 -7.79 13.19 -1.34
C LEU A 8 -8.86 12.86 -2.38
N ASP A 9 -9.11 13.77 -3.32
CA ASP A 9 -10.03 13.54 -4.45
C ASP A 9 -9.53 12.40 -5.34
N GLY A 10 -8.22 12.34 -5.61
CA GLY A 10 -7.58 11.25 -6.33
C GLY A 10 -7.75 9.90 -5.64
N ILE A 11 -7.48 9.83 -4.33
CA ILE A 11 -7.73 8.62 -3.52
C ILE A 11 -9.20 8.21 -3.58
N LEU A 12 -10.13 9.15 -3.42
CA LEU A 12 -11.56 8.87 -3.45
C LEU A 12 -12.02 8.34 -4.81
N LEU A 13 -11.49 8.90 -5.90
CA LEU A 13 -11.77 8.44 -7.25
C LEU A 13 -11.27 7.00 -7.44
N MET A 14 -10.00 6.74 -7.12
CA MET A 14 -9.37 5.42 -7.22
C MET A 14 -10.11 4.35 -6.42
N VAL A 15 -10.54 4.68 -5.19
CA VAL A 15 -11.33 3.76 -4.36
C VAL A 15 -12.67 3.44 -5.01
N LYS A 16 -13.34 4.44 -5.59
CA LYS A 16 -14.65 4.25 -6.23
C LYS A 16 -14.55 3.47 -7.54
N THR A 17 -13.49 3.66 -8.32
CA THR A 17 -13.35 3.09 -9.66
C THR A 17 -12.67 1.72 -9.65
N HIS A 18 -11.63 1.51 -8.84
CA HIS A 18 -10.78 0.32 -8.91
C HIS A 18 -10.78 -0.50 -7.61
N LEU A 19 -10.82 0.13 -6.44
CA LEU A 19 -10.55 -0.55 -5.16
C LEU A 19 -11.79 -0.82 -4.30
N LYS A 20 -12.98 -0.69 -4.88
CA LYS A 20 -14.24 -0.68 -4.11
C LYS A 20 -14.47 -1.95 -3.29
N ILE A 21 -14.08 -3.11 -3.82
CA ILE A 21 -14.26 -4.40 -3.15
C ILE A 21 -13.29 -4.50 -1.98
N LEU A 22 -11.98 -4.32 -2.23
CA LEU A 22 -10.94 -4.37 -1.20
C LEU A 22 -11.14 -3.36 -0.07
N TRP A 23 -11.64 -2.16 -0.40
CA TRP A 23 -12.01 -1.17 0.60
C TRP A 23 -13.16 -1.65 1.49
N LYS A 24 -14.19 -2.25 0.91
CA LYS A 24 -15.34 -2.77 1.64
C LYS A 24 -14.99 -3.98 2.51
N ASP A 25 -14.08 -4.81 2.03
CA ASP A 25 -13.64 -6.03 2.73
C ASP A 25 -12.60 -5.73 3.83
N GLY A 26 -12.21 -4.46 4.00
CA GLY A 26 -11.25 -4.03 5.01
C GLY A 26 -9.81 -4.44 4.70
N SER A 27 -9.52 -4.84 3.46
CA SER A 27 -8.19 -5.27 3.01
C SER A 27 -7.22 -4.10 2.83
N ILE A 28 -7.74 -2.88 2.71
CA ILE A 28 -6.94 -1.64 2.62
C ILE A 28 -6.86 -1.01 4.00
N MET A 29 -5.65 -0.93 4.56
CA MET A 29 -5.41 -0.28 5.85
C MET A 29 -5.58 1.25 5.74
N GLY A 30 -5.34 1.79 4.55
CA GLY A 30 -5.63 3.19 4.20
C GLY A 30 -4.49 4.12 4.60
N PHE A 31 -4.76 5.04 5.51
CA PHE A 31 -3.80 6.08 5.92
C PHE A 31 -2.88 5.57 7.02
N VAL A 32 -1.64 5.26 6.67
CA VAL A 32 -0.62 4.76 7.60
C VAL A 32 0.70 5.43 7.25
N SER A 33 1.41 5.95 8.26
CA SER A 33 2.75 6.49 8.04
C SER A 33 3.77 5.39 7.81
N GLU A 34 4.81 5.68 7.04
CA GLU A 34 5.89 4.72 6.72
C GLU A 34 6.48 4.04 7.98
N GLY A 35 6.71 4.81 9.04
CA GLY A 35 7.22 4.26 10.31
C GLY A 35 6.25 3.29 11.00
N LYS A 36 4.93 3.54 10.87
CA LYS A 36 3.89 2.65 11.40
C LYS A 36 3.74 1.40 10.54
N GLU A 37 3.82 1.51 9.22
CA GLU A 37 3.86 0.33 8.32
C GLU A 37 5.02 -0.61 8.71
N LYS A 38 6.22 -0.04 8.88
CA LYS A 38 7.39 -0.82 9.31
C LYS A 38 7.15 -1.54 10.63
N THR A 39 6.53 -0.87 11.59
CA THR A 39 6.19 -1.44 12.90
C THR A 39 5.15 -2.55 12.80
N LEU A 40 4.12 -2.39 11.95
CA LEU A 40 3.08 -3.40 11.74
C LEU A 40 3.62 -4.68 11.10
N LEU A 41 4.66 -4.56 10.27
CA LEU A 41 5.27 -5.66 9.52
C LEU A 41 6.43 -6.35 10.26
N LYS A 42 7.19 -5.65 11.12
CA LYS A 42 8.44 -6.12 11.78
C LYS A 42 8.41 -7.50 12.48
N LYS A 43 7.23 -8.08 12.73
CA LYS A 43 7.08 -9.41 13.36
C LYS A 43 6.01 -10.28 12.69
N LYS A 44 5.69 -10.00 11.44
CA LYS A 44 4.68 -10.74 10.67
C LYS A 44 5.34 -11.84 9.85
N GLN A 45 4.57 -12.87 9.52
CA GLN A 45 5.05 -13.98 8.69
C GLN A 45 5.49 -13.47 7.31
N ARG A 46 6.47 -14.15 6.70
CA ARG A 46 6.90 -13.89 5.32
C ARG A 46 5.69 -13.84 4.38
N GLY A 47 5.68 -12.87 3.47
CA GLY A 47 4.56 -12.67 2.54
C GLY A 47 3.36 -11.95 3.14
N THR A 48 3.39 -11.59 4.44
CA THR A 48 2.41 -10.65 4.98
C THR A 48 2.67 -9.28 4.36
N PHE A 49 1.61 -8.68 3.82
CA PHE A 49 1.64 -7.37 3.19
C PHE A 49 0.60 -6.41 3.77
N LEU A 50 0.78 -5.12 3.46
CA LEU A 50 -0.12 -4.03 3.76
C LEU A 50 -0.40 -3.24 2.49
N LEU A 51 -1.67 -2.83 2.35
CA LEU A 51 -2.14 -1.90 1.33
C LEU A 51 -2.47 -0.56 1.99
N CYS A 52 -1.76 0.49 1.60
CA CYS A 52 -1.90 1.84 2.15
C CYS A 52 -2.01 2.88 1.03
N PHE A 53 -2.58 4.06 1.30
CA PHE A 53 -2.61 5.14 0.32
C PHE A 53 -1.27 5.84 0.25
N SER A 54 -0.75 6.05 -0.96
CA SER A 54 0.49 6.81 -1.16
C SER A 54 0.28 8.29 -0.83
N GLU A 55 1.13 8.84 0.03
CA GLU A 55 1.15 10.27 0.38
C GLU A 55 1.89 11.12 -0.68
N SER A 56 2.71 10.48 -1.53
CA SER A 56 3.60 11.14 -2.50
C SER A 56 2.93 11.34 -3.87
N ILE A 57 1.92 10.54 -4.22
CA ILE A 57 1.26 10.57 -5.53
C ILE A 57 0.11 11.58 -5.54
N ARG A 58 0.33 12.73 -6.19
CA ARG A 58 -0.63 13.85 -6.25
C ARG A 58 -2.06 13.45 -6.67
N ASP A 59 -2.19 12.56 -7.65
CA ASP A 59 -3.50 12.20 -8.21
C ASP A 59 -4.07 10.91 -7.59
N GLY A 60 -3.55 10.53 -6.41
CA GLY A 60 -3.90 9.31 -5.70
C GLY A 60 -3.09 8.09 -6.17
N GLY A 61 -2.78 7.21 -5.24
CA GLY A 61 -2.06 5.95 -5.48
C GLY A 61 -2.07 5.06 -4.26
N ILE A 62 -1.64 3.80 -4.44
CA ILE A 62 -1.60 2.80 -3.37
C ILE A 62 -0.18 2.24 -3.24
N THR A 63 0.26 2.00 -2.03
CA THR A 63 1.53 1.35 -1.71
C THR A 63 1.26 -0.09 -1.27
N PHE A 64 2.20 -0.95 -1.64
CA PHE A 64 2.26 -2.34 -1.21
C PHE A 64 3.53 -2.54 -0.42
N SER A 65 3.38 -2.86 0.86
CA SER A 65 4.47 -2.98 1.82
C SER A 65 4.47 -4.40 2.36
N TRP A 66 5.57 -5.15 2.24
CA TRP A 66 5.61 -6.55 2.69
C TRP A 66 6.90 -6.91 3.40
N VAL A 67 6.84 -8.00 4.17
CA VAL A 67 8.04 -8.61 4.76
C VAL A 67 8.51 -9.73 3.86
N ASP A 68 9.76 -9.60 3.41
CA ASP A 68 10.51 -10.71 2.82
C ASP A 68 11.67 -11.08 3.76
N TYR A 69 11.83 -12.37 4.03
CA TYR A 69 12.92 -12.89 4.85
C TYR A 69 14.00 -13.42 3.92
N SER A 70 15.14 -12.73 3.87
CA SER A 70 16.35 -13.34 3.31
C SER A 70 16.90 -14.36 4.32
N PRO A 71 17.50 -15.48 3.88
CA PRO A 71 18.00 -16.53 4.76
C PRO A 71 19.19 -16.09 5.65
N THR A 72 19.73 -14.90 5.44
CA THR A 72 20.74 -14.26 6.28
C THR A 72 20.06 -13.22 7.17
N GLU A 73 19.49 -13.71 8.27
CA GLU A 73 18.92 -12.89 9.34
C GLU A 73 19.98 -11.93 9.91
N GLU A 74 19.76 -10.61 9.82
CA GLU A 74 19.95 -9.71 10.98
C GLU A 74 19.41 -8.29 10.81
N ASP A 75 18.98 -7.85 9.62
CA ASP A 75 18.26 -6.57 9.48
C ASP A 75 17.14 -6.67 8.44
N LEU A 76 15.95 -7.08 8.89
CA LEU A 76 14.77 -7.29 8.06
C LEU A 76 13.96 -6.01 7.99
N MET A 77 14.23 -5.19 6.98
CA MET A 77 13.41 -4.03 6.65
C MET A 77 12.28 -4.43 5.70
N PRO A 78 11.03 -4.02 5.96
CA PRO A 78 9.94 -4.18 5.01
C PRO A 78 10.27 -3.51 3.68
N ILE A 79 10.01 -4.20 2.59
CA ILE A 79 10.15 -3.65 1.24
C ILE A 79 8.89 -2.84 0.94
N LEU A 80 9.09 -1.61 0.47
CA LEU A 80 8.02 -0.69 0.09
C LEU A 80 8.05 -0.52 -1.43
N GLN A 81 6.98 -0.93 -2.11
CA GLN A 81 6.78 -0.65 -3.53
C GLN A 81 5.55 0.24 -3.71
N GLU A 82 5.75 1.37 -4.38
CA GLU A 82 4.63 2.22 -4.80
C GLU A 82 4.07 1.71 -6.13
N PHE A 83 2.75 1.58 -6.22
CA PHE A 83 2.05 1.24 -7.45
C PHE A 83 1.19 2.43 -7.88
N LEU A 84 1.53 2.98 -9.05
CA LEU A 84 0.95 4.20 -9.60
C LEU A 84 -0.31 3.87 -10.41
N ASN A 85 -1.51 4.16 -9.89
CA ASN A 85 -2.77 4.18 -10.66
C ASN A 85 -2.93 3.02 -11.68
N ASP A 86 -2.37 1.85 -11.36
CA ASP A 86 -2.31 0.72 -12.27
C ASP A 86 -3.58 -0.10 -12.05
N PRO A 87 -4.49 -0.17 -13.05
CA PRO A 87 -5.69 -0.99 -12.92
C PRO A 87 -5.35 -2.48 -12.75
N ASN A 88 -4.15 -2.90 -13.13
CA ASN A 88 -3.64 -4.28 -13.03
C ASN A 88 -2.65 -4.44 -11.86
N VAL A 89 -2.60 -3.50 -10.90
CA VAL A 89 -1.76 -3.64 -9.70
C VAL A 89 -1.97 -5.00 -9.02
N PHE A 90 -3.18 -5.55 -9.09
CA PHE A 90 -3.52 -6.86 -8.53
C PHE A 90 -3.00 -8.03 -9.34
N ASP A 91 -2.88 -7.93 -10.67
CA ASP A 91 -2.20 -8.96 -11.47
C ASP A 91 -0.73 -9.08 -11.07
N SER A 92 -0.13 -8.00 -10.55
CA SER A 92 1.24 -8.03 -10.00
C SER A 92 1.31 -8.59 -8.57
N VAL A 93 0.20 -8.52 -7.81
CA VAL A 93 0.09 -9.06 -6.45
C VAL A 93 -0.25 -10.56 -6.47
N ASP A 94 -1.06 -11.02 -7.44
CA ASP A 94 -1.43 -12.43 -7.63
C ASP A 94 -0.25 -13.32 -8.12
N ILE A 95 0.90 -12.72 -8.44
CA ILE A 95 2.15 -13.42 -8.81
C ILE A 95 3.04 -13.70 -7.57
N LEU A 96 2.73 -13.14 -6.40
CA LEU A 96 3.45 -13.36 -5.14
C LEU A 96 2.78 -14.45 -4.28
#